data_AF-A0A8S3S3B2-F1
#
_entry.id   AF-A0A8S3S3B2-F1
#
_cell.length_a   1.000
_cell.length_b   1.000
_cell.length_c   1.000
_cell.angle_alpha   90.00
_cell.angle_beta   90.00
_cell.angle_gamma   90.00
#
_symmetry.space_group_name_H-M   'P 1'
#
loop_
_entity.id
_entity.type
_entity.pdbx_description
1 polymer ?
#
loop_
_entity_poly.entity_id
_entity_poly.type
_entity_poly.pdbx_seq_one_letter_code
_entity_poly.pdbx_strand_id
1 'polypeptide(L)'
;MTGGGRHGRGRGSEKPIRIRGQRISDSDSNVSEIADFIQSVSRDDNSIKVLVDELLKNQNIRNCLIDVFRSDVFDELQNHINTLELRLDDMEQYSRRTCLKISGIPEPETATFDEDTDSKVLSVINKMIIKHHDRKLSPRDIGCTHRIGERKKGKNS
;
A
#
# COMPACT_ATOMS: atom_id res chain seq x y z
N MET A 1 7.62 11.28 97.02
CA MET A 1 9.10 11.38 96.96
C MET A 1 9.45 11.00 95.53
N THR A 2 9.97 11.79 94.60
CA THR A 2 10.72 13.06 94.43
C THR A 2 10.37 13.50 92.99
N GLY A 3 10.16 14.75 92.58
CA GLY A 3 10.90 15.97 92.85
C GLY A 3 11.88 16.28 91.70
N GLY A 4 11.53 17.26 90.84
CA GLY A 4 12.44 18.04 89.95
C GLY A 4 12.84 17.38 88.62
N GLY A 5 13.04 18.08 87.49
CA GLY A 5 13.05 19.51 87.20
C GLY A 5 14.04 19.82 86.05
N ARG A 6 13.61 20.70 85.13
CA ARG A 6 14.38 21.62 84.25
C ARG A 6 14.94 21.18 82.88
N HIS A 7 14.38 21.89 81.88
CA HIS A 7 15.03 22.74 80.85
C HIS A 7 15.76 22.11 79.65
N GLY A 8 15.26 22.45 78.45
CA GLY A 8 15.98 22.40 77.18
C GLY A 8 15.21 23.15 76.10
N ARG A 9 15.77 24.26 75.61
CA ARG A 9 15.22 25.17 74.58
C ARG A 9 15.37 24.56 73.18
N GLY A 10 14.43 24.87 72.28
CA GLY A 10 14.62 24.63 70.84
C GLY A 10 13.46 25.14 70.00
N ARG A 11 13.46 26.43 69.64
CA ARG A 11 12.61 26.99 68.60
C ARG A 11 13.02 26.41 67.24
N GLY A 12 12.13 25.67 66.60
CA GLY A 12 12.20 25.35 65.18
C GLY A 12 10.87 25.73 64.54
N SER A 13 10.78 26.97 64.04
CA SER A 13 9.68 27.40 63.19
C SER A 13 9.71 26.56 61.91
N GLU A 14 8.77 25.64 61.75
CA GLU A 14 8.47 25.03 60.47
C GLU A 14 8.00 26.15 59.52
N LYS A 15 8.93 26.59 58.66
CA LYS A 15 8.57 27.46 57.55
C LYS A 15 7.75 26.62 56.58
N PRO A 16 6.58 27.09 56.13
CA PRO A 16 5.83 26.38 55.10
C PRO A 16 6.72 26.30 53.85
N ILE A 17 6.90 25.07 53.35
CA ILE A 17 7.54 24.80 52.07
C ILE A 17 6.71 25.52 51.02
N ARG A 18 7.22 26.65 50.53
CA ARG A 18 6.70 27.33 49.37
C ARG A 18 7.04 26.45 48.18
N ILE A 19 6.13 25.54 47.82
CA ILE A 19 6.20 24.82 46.55
C ILE A 19 6.15 25.91 45.48
N ARG A 20 7.33 26.25 44.96
CA ARG A 20 7.50 27.04 43.75
C ARG A 20 6.64 26.34 42.70
N GLY A 21 5.61 27.02 42.21
CA GLY A 21 4.82 26.55 41.08
C GLY A 21 5.79 26.06 40.01
N GLN A 22 5.75 24.77 39.75
CA GLN A 22 6.46 24.18 38.63
C GLN A 22 6.01 24.92 37.38
N ARG A 23 6.99 25.36 36.58
CA ARG A 23 6.81 25.94 35.25
C ARG A 23 5.84 25.11 34.43
N ILE A 24 4.58 25.55 34.39
CA ILE A 24 3.71 25.41 33.22
C ILE A 24 3.82 26.80 32.60
N SER A 25 4.63 27.05 31.56
CA SER A 25 4.66 28.44 31.06
C SER A 25 4.95 28.68 29.59
N ASP A 26 5.89 27.99 28.93
CA ASP A 26 6.34 28.54 27.62
C ASP A 26 6.01 27.64 26.43
N SER A 27 6.07 26.32 26.58
CA SER A 27 5.82 25.37 25.48
C SER A 27 4.35 25.29 25.07
N ASP A 28 3.43 25.28 26.04
CA ASP A 28 1.99 25.12 25.77
C ASP A 28 1.37 26.41 25.21
N SER A 29 1.91 27.58 25.57
CA SER A 29 1.55 28.87 24.96
C SER A 29 1.89 28.87 23.47
N ASN A 30 3.11 28.45 23.13
CA ASN A 30 3.55 28.38 21.73
C ASN A 30 2.70 27.39 20.91
N VAL A 31 2.29 26.26 21.50
CA VAL A 31 1.40 25.30 20.82
C VAL A 31 -0.01 25.87 20.62
N SER A 32 -0.54 26.61 21.61
CA SER A 32 -1.82 27.31 21.49
C SER A 32 -1.79 28.37 20.40
N GLU A 33 -0.72 29.16 20.32
CA GLU A 33 -0.53 30.18 19.29
C GLU A 33 -0.45 29.57 17.88
N ILE A 34 0.22 28.42 17.75
CA ILE A 34 0.26 27.68 16.49
C ILE A 34 -1.13 27.15 16.11
N ALA A 35 -1.91 26.65 17.08
CA ALA A 35 -3.26 26.17 16.83
C ALA A 35 -4.19 27.30 16.35
N ASP A 36 -4.13 28.46 17.00
CA ASP A 36 -4.89 29.64 16.62
C ASP A 36 -4.49 30.15 15.21
N PHE A 37 -3.19 30.13 14.90
CA PHE A 37 -2.69 30.45 13.57
C PHE A 37 -3.20 29.46 12.51
N ILE A 38 -3.15 28.15 12.77
CA ILE A 38 -3.69 27.12 11.86
C ILE A 38 -5.19 27.36 11.62
N GLN A 39 -5.94 27.70 12.67
CA GLN A 39 -7.38 27.98 12.56
C GLN A 39 -7.69 29.23 11.72
N SER A 40 -6.79 30.23 11.77
CA SER A 40 -6.89 31.43 10.93
C SER A 40 -6.61 31.14 9.45
N VAL A 41 -5.65 30.26 9.17
CA VAL A 41 -5.24 29.84 7.82
C VAL A 41 -6.21 28.84 7.19
N SER A 42 -6.96 28.10 8.01
CA SER A 42 -7.92 27.08 7.57
C SER A 42 -9.16 27.63 6.84
N ARG A 43 -9.24 28.94 6.61
CA ARG A 43 -10.34 29.60 5.89
C ARG A 43 -10.18 29.59 4.37
N ASP A 44 -9.00 29.24 3.87
CA ASP A 44 -8.67 29.24 2.44
C ASP A 44 -7.79 28.03 2.08
N ASP A 45 -8.22 27.25 1.08
CA ASP A 45 -7.53 26.04 0.62
C ASP A 45 -6.12 26.32 0.08
N ASN A 46 -5.89 27.49 -0.53
CA ASN A 46 -4.57 27.84 -1.03
C ASN A 46 -3.60 28.13 0.11
N SER A 47 -4.05 28.86 1.12
CA SER A 47 -3.26 29.15 2.32
C SER A 47 -2.93 27.87 3.10
N ILE A 48 -3.87 26.91 3.17
CA ILE A 48 -3.62 25.58 3.72
C ILE A 48 -2.53 24.84 2.93
N LYS A 49 -2.61 24.83 1.59
CA LYS A 49 -1.58 24.17 0.75
C LYS A 49 -0.20 24.76 0.97
N VAL A 50 -0.08 26.09 1.00
CA VAL A 50 1.21 26.78 1.24
C VAL A 50 1.75 26.45 2.63
N LEU A 51 0.90 26.44 3.65
CA LEU A 51 1.29 26.08 5.01
C LEU A 51 1.77 24.63 5.09
N VAL A 52 1.04 23.70 4.47
CA VAL A 52 1.40 22.28 4.43
C VAL A 52 2.73 22.09 3.71
N ASP A 53 2.94 22.74 2.55
CA ASP A 53 4.21 22.68 1.83
C ASP A 53 5.38 23.18 2.67
N GLU A 54 5.19 24.28 3.41
CA GLU A 54 6.23 24.84 4.27
C GLU A 54 6.54 23.93 5.48
N LEU A 55 5.50 23.34 6.10
CA LEU A 55 5.65 22.39 7.19
C LEU A 55 6.36 21.10 6.74
N LEU A 56 6.06 20.62 5.53
CA LEU A 56 6.67 19.41 4.97
C LEU A 56 8.15 19.61 4.57
N LYS A 57 8.63 20.84 4.41
CA LYS A 57 10.08 21.13 4.22
C LYS A 57 10.90 20.79 5.47
N ASN A 58 10.30 20.87 6.66
CA ASN A 58 10.97 20.48 7.90
C ASN A 58 11.00 18.95 8.02
N GLN A 59 12.21 18.36 7.97
CA GLN A 59 12.36 16.90 8.01
C GLN A 59 11.81 16.25 9.28
N ASN A 60 11.92 16.92 10.44
CA ASN A 60 11.44 16.37 11.71
C ASN A 60 9.91 16.29 11.73
N ILE A 61 9.23 17.34 11.25
CA ILE A 61 7.78 17.40 11.15
C ILE A 61 7.29 16.39 10.10
N ARG A 62 7.93 16.34 8.94
CA ARG A 62 7.61 15.38 7.88
C ARG A 62 7.73 13.93 8.35
N ASN A 63 8.82 13.58 9.03
CA ASN A 63 9.02 12.21 9.51
C ASN A 63 8.01 11.86 10.61
N CYS A 64 7.73 12.79 11.52
CA CYS A 64 6.71 12.61 12.56
C CYS A 64 5.31 12.44 11.94
N LEU A 65 4.97 13.20 10.90
CA LEU A 65 3.74 13.01 10.14
C LEU A 65 3.70 11.64 9.44
N ILE A 66 4.80 11.21 8.81
CA ILE A 66 4.88 9.87 8.21
C ILE A 66 4.64 8.79 9.27
N ASP A 67 5.19 8.93 10.47
CA ASP A 67 5.00 7.98 11.56
C ASP A 67 3.56 8.01 12.12
N VAL A 68 2.92 9.18 12.16
CA VAL A 68 1.50 9.33 12.51
C VAL A 68 0.58 8.73 11.43
N PHE A 69 0.93 8.91 10.16
CA PHE A 69 0.17 8.36 9.02
C PHE A 69 0.44 6.88 8.80
N ARG A 70 1.58 6.34 9.25
CA ARG A 70 1.81 4.91 9.52
C ARG A 70 1.01 4.45 10.75
N SER A 71 -0.25 4.85 10.79
CA SER A 71 -1.22 4.31 11.73
C SER A 71 -1.46 2.84 11.41
N ASP A 72 -1.91 2.08 12.41
CA ASP A 72 -2.35 0.68 12.26
C ASP A 72 -3.35 0.52 11.10
N VAL A 73 -4.13 1.55 10.80
CA VAL A 73 -5.10 1.59 9.69
C VAL A 73 -4.40 1.55 8.32
N PHE A 74 -3.28 2.26 8.16
CA PHE A 74 -2.51 2.24 6.92
C PHE A 74 -1.90 0.86 6.69
N ASP A 75 -1.34 0.27 7.73
CA ASP A 75 -0.77 -1.08 7.67
C ASP A 75 -1.86 -2.13 7.40
N GLU A 76 -3.04 -2.01 8.03
CA GLU A 76 -4.18 -2.88 7.77
C GLU A 76 -4.68 -2.77 6.32
N LEU A 77 -4.79 -1.55 5.78
CA LEU A 77 -5.13 -1.32 4.38
C LEU A 77 -4.10 -1.92 3.43
N GLN A 78 -2.82 -1.72 3.70
CA GLN A 78 -1.74 -2.28 2.88
C GLN A 78 -1.76 -3.81 2.93
N ASN A 79 -2.03 -4.41 4.10
CA ASN A 79 -2.18 -5.85 4.25
C ASN A 79 -3.38 -6.39 3.48
N HIS A 80 -4.51 -5.67 3.47
CA HIS A 80 -5.66 -6.04 2.66
C HIS A 80 -5.37 -5.99 1.17
N ILE A 81 -4.67 -4.94 0.68
CA ILE A 81 -4.24 -4.86 -0.72
C ILE A 81 -3.37 -6.07 -1.07
N ASN A 82 -2.32 -6.32 -0.29
CA ASN A 82 -1.41 -7.44 -0.54
C ASN A 82 -2.14 -8.79 -0.52
N THR A 83 -3.08 -8.99 0.40
CA THR A 83 -3.89 -10.22 0.48
C THR A 83 -4.80 -10.37 -0.73
N LEU A 84 -5.41 -9.29 -1.20
CA LEU A 84 -6.27 -9.31 -2.38
C LEU A 84 -5.46 -9.58 -3.65
N GLU A 85 -4.28 -8.99 -3.79
CA GLU A 85 -3.37 -9.25 -4.91
C GLU A 85 -2.95 -10.72 -4.95
N LEU A 86 -2.58 -11.30 -3.80
CA LEU A 86 -2.25 -12.73 -3.70
C LEU A 86 -3.45 -13.62 -4.09
N ARG A 87 -4.64 -13.31 -3.60
CA ARG A 87 -5.85 -14.05 -3.98
C ARG A 87 -6.17 -13.93 -5.46
N LEU A 88 -5.94 -12.76 -6.05
CA LEU A 88 -6.14 -12.54 -7.47
C LEU A 88 -5.16 -13.38 -8.29
N ASP A 89 -3.88 -13.37 -7.92
CA ASP A 89 -2.87 -14.20 -8.58
C ASP A 89 -3.20 -15.70 -8.47
N ASP A 90 -3.58 -16.16 -7.27
CA ASP A 90 -4.04 -17.54 -7.07
C ASP A 90 -5.22 -17.86 -7.99
N MET A 91 -6.25 -17.00 -8.02
CA MET A 91 -7.41 -17.18 -8.89
C MET A 91 -7.05 -17.17 -10.38
N GLU A 92 -6.13 -16.32 -10.80
CA GLU A 92 -5.62 -16.26 -12.17
C GLU A 92 -4.87 -17.54 -12.55
N GLN A 93 -4.02 -18.06 -11.65
CA GLN A 93 -3.34 -19.33 -11.82
C GLN A 93 -4.33 -20.50 -11.91
N TYR A 94 -5.34 -20.55 -11.04
CA TYR A 94 -6.39 -21.57 -11.08
C TYR A 94 -7.18 -21.52 -12.38
N SER A 95 -7.54 -20.31 -12.84
CA SER A 95 -8.24 -20.10 -14.11
C SER A 95 -7.43 -20.59 -15.31
N ARG A 96 -6.10 -20.37 -15.30
CA ARG A 96 -5.19 -20.76 -16.40
C ARG A 96 -4.68 -22.19 -16.33
N ARG A 97 -5.05 -22.97 -15.30
CA ARG A 97 -4.56 -24.36 -15.12
C ARG A 97 -4.77 -25.26 -16.34
N THR A 98 -5.85 -25.04 -17.09
CA THR A 98 -6.17 -25.80 -18.31
C THR A 98 -5.78 -25.08 -19.60
N CYS A 99 -5.16 -23.90 -19.51
CA CYS A 99 -4.76 -23.10 -20.66
C CYS A 99 -3.32 -23.42 -21.07
N LEU A 100 -3.07 -23.48 -22.37
CA LEU A 100 -1.75 -23.62 -22.94
C LEU A 100 -1.44 -22.41 -23.83
N LYS A 101 -0.25 -21.82 -23.65
CA LYS A 101 0.27 -20.79 -24.55
C LYS A 101 1.17 -21.45 -25.58
N ILE A 102 0.79 -21.34 -26.86
CA ILE A 102 1.58 -21.88 -27.97
C ILE A 102 2.14 -20.71 -28.77
N SER A 103 3.46 -20.65 -28.88
CA SER A 103 4.19 -19.60 -29.59
C SER A 103 4.81 -20.13 -30.88
N GLY A 104 5.09 -19.25 -31.84
CA GLY A 104 5.75 -19.60 -33.10
C GLY A 104 4.82 -20.11 -34.21
N ILE A 105 3.49 -20.03 -34.02
CA ILE A 105 2.52 -20.31 -35.09
C ILE A 105 2.42 -19.08 -36.01
N PRO A 106 2.74 -19.20 -37.32
CA PRO A 106 2.67 -18.09 -38.26
C PRO A 106 1.28 -17.43 -38.28
N GLU A 107 1.26 -16.10 -38.32
CA GLU A 107 0.03 -15.32 -38.51
C GLU A 107 -0.38 -15.34 -39.99
N PRO A 108 -1.69 -15.25 -40.30
CA PRO A 108 -2.15 -15.11 -41.68
C PRO A 108 -1.64 -13.80 -42.29
N GLU A 109 -1.28 -13.84 -43.57
CA GLU A 109 -0.73 -12.69 -44.31
C GLU A 109 -1.75 -11.55 -44.46
N THR A 110 -3.04 -11.87 -44.47
CA THR A 110 -4.13 -10.91 -44.60
C THR A 110 -4.95 -10.83 -43.30
N ALA A 111 -5.03 -9.62 -42.74
CA ALA A 111 -5.70 -9.35 -41.47
C ALA A 111 -7.24 -9.48 -41.50
N THR A 112 -7.82 -9.82 -42.65
CA THR A 112 -9.26 -9.91 -42.90
C THR A 112 -9.82 -11.32 -42.81
N PHE A 113 -8.97 -12.35 -42.66
CA PHE A 113 -9.43 -13.73 -42.67
C PHE A 113 -9.82 -14.21 -41.27
N ASP A 114 -10.96 -14.92 -41.20
CA ASP A 114 -11.39 -15.65 -40.02
C ASP A 114 -10.45 -16.86 -39.85
N GLU A 115 -9.45 -16.71 -38.98
CA GLU A 115 -8.42 -17.72 -38.80
C GLU A 115 -8.99 -18.91 -38.01
N ASP A 116 -8.95 -20.10 -38.60
CA ASP A 116 -9.22 -21.35 -37.88
C ASP A 116 -8.03 -21.71 -36.98
N THR A 117 -8.05 -21.17 -35.76
CA THR A 117 -7.03 -21.38 -34.75
C THR A 117 -7.06 -22.80 -34.18
N ASP A 118 -8.24 -23.44 -34.12
CA ASP A 118 -8.40 -24.81 -33.62
C ASP A 118 -7.63 -25.80 -34.50
N SER A 119 -7.85 -25.75 -35.82
CA SER A 119 -7.17 -26.62 -36.77
C SER A 119 -5.66 -26.44 -36.75
N LYS A 120 -5.18 -25.19 -36.63
CA LYS A 120 -3.74 -24.88 -36.54
C LYS A 120 -3.12 -25.48 -35.28
N VAL A 121 -3.74 -25.25 -34.12
CA VAL A 121 -3.28 -25.77 -32.84
C VAL A 121 -3.28 -27.30 -32.83
N LEU A 122 -4.37 -27.94 -33.28
CA LEU A 122 -4.45 -29.39 -33.38
C LEU A 122 -3.37 -29.97 -34.29
N SER A 123 -3.12 -29.33 -35.43
CA SER A 123 -2.05 -29.76 -36.35
C SER A 123 -0.68 -29.71 -35.66
N VAL A 124 -0.37 -28.63 -34.95
CA VAL A 124 0.90 -28.49 -34.22
C VAL A 124 1.02 -29.56 -33.13
N ILE A 125 0.01 -29.69 -32.27
CA ILE A 125 0.07 -30.64 -31.15
C ILE A 125 0.16 -32.08 -31.66
N ASN A 126 -0.72 -32.49 -32.58
CA ASN A 126 -0.79 -33.87 -33.05
C ASN A 126 0.42 -34.30 -33.89
N LYS A 127 1.04 -33.37 -34.64
CA LYS A 127 2.18 -33.67 -35.52
C LYS A 127 3.53 -33.50 -34.84
N MET A 128 3.65 -32.59 -33.88
CA MET A 128 4.94 -32.24 -33.27
C MET A 128 5.07 -32.73 -31.84
N ILE A 129 4.05 -32.54 -31.00
CA ILE A 129 4.15 -32.81 -29.56
C ILE A 129 3.78 -34.26 -29.26
N ILE A 130 2.58 -34.68 -29.64
CA ILE A 130 2.07 -36.04 -29.36
C ILE A 130 2.14 -36.96 -30.58
N LYS A 131 3.16 -36.76 -31.44
CA LYS A 131 3.32 -37.46 -32.71
C LYS A 131 3.24 -38.99 -32.57
N HIS A 132 3.83 -39.54 -31.52
CA HIS A 132 3.97 -40.98 -31.28
C HIS A 132 2.97 -41.54 -30.27
N HIS A 133 1.99 -40.74 -29.82
CA HIS A 133 0.93 -41.23 -28.94
C HIS A 133 -0.21 -41.86 -29.74
N ASP A 134 -0.78 -42.94 -29.19
CA ASP A 134 -1.90 -43.68 -29.78
C ASP A 134 -3.18 -42.85 -29.87
N ARG A 135 -3.39 -41.94 -28.90
CA ARG A 135 -4.51 -41.00 -28.91
C ARG A 135 -4.06 -39.64 -29.45
N LYS A 136 -4.75 -39.17 -30.49
CA LYS A 136 -4.67 -37.80 -30.98
C LYS A 136 -5.72 -36.91 -30.33
N LEU A 137 -5.41 -35.63 -30.18
CA LEU A 137 -6.39 -34.63 -29.77
C LEU A 137 -7.34 -34.35 -30.93
N SER A 138 -8.59 -34.13 -30.59
CA SER A 138 -9.68 -33.74 -31.48
C SER A 138 -10.22 -32.36 -31.09
N PRO A 139 -11.03 -31.72 -31.94
CA PRO A 139 -11.66 -30.43 -31.59
C PRO A 139 -12.47 -30.47 -30.29
N ARG A 140 -13.02 -31.64 -29.91
CA ARG A 140 -13.80 -31.80 -28.67
C ARG A 140 -12.94 -31.76 -27.40
N ASP A 141 -11.63 -31.98 -27.54
CA ASP A 141 -10.67 -31.88 -26.44
C ASP A 141 -10.21 -30.44 -26.19
N ILE A 142 -10.66 -29.48 -27.02
CA ILE A 142 -10.34 -28.07 -26.95
C ILE A 142 -11.60 -27.29 -26.57
N GLY A 143 -11.51 -26.44 -25.53
CA GLY A 143 -12.61 -25.56 -25.15
C GLY A 143 -12.70 -24.30 -26.01
N CYS A 144 -11.58 -23.58 -26.18
CA CYS A 144 -11.49 -22.36 -26.97
C CYS A 144 -10.03 -22.13 -27.40
N THR A 145 -9.81 -21.60 -28.61
CA THR A 145 -8.52 -21.07 -29.04
C THR A 145 -8.68 -19.66 -29.59
N HIS A 146 -7.66 -18.84 -29.39
CA HIS A 146 -7.56 -17.50 -29.96
C HIS A 146 -6.11 -17.01 -29.92
N ARG A 147 -5.81 -15.96 -30.69
CA ARG A 147 -4.52 -15.25 -30.64
C ARG A 147 -4.49 -14.32 -29.42
N ILE A 148 -3.32 -14.19 -28.79
CA ILE A 148 -3.09 -13.30 -27.65
C ILE A 148 -2.23 -12.12 -28.10
N GLY A 149 -2.66 -10.90 -27.77
CA GLY A 149 -1.97 -9.66 -28.10
C GLY A 149 -2.57 -8.90 -29.29
N GLU A 150 -2.06 -7.71 -29.55
CA GLU A 150 -2.53 -6.87 -30.67
C GLU A 150 -2.12 -7.48 -32.02
N ARG A 151 -3.03 -7.47 -33.00
CA ARG A 151 -2.71 -7.88 -34.37
C ARG A 151 -1.67 -6.93 -34.95
N LYS A 152 -0.57 -7.47 -35.46
CA LYS A 152 0.40 -6.67 -36.22
C LYS A 152 -0.26 -6.23 -37.52
N LYS A 153 -0.42 -4.91 -37.72
CA LYS A 153 -0.80 -4.37 -39.03
C LYS A 153 0.27 -4.77 -40.03
N GLY A 154 -0.11 -5.53 -41.06
CA GLY A 154 0.79 -5.87 -42.15
C GLY A 154 1.41 -4.59 -42.72
N LYS A 155 2.74 -4.56 -42.85
CA LYS A 155 3.40 -3.53 -43.63
C LYS A 155 3.05 -3.78 -45.09
N ASN A 156 2.15 -2.96 -45.66
CA ASN A 156 2.01 -2.89 -47.11
C ASN A 156 3.39 -2.55 -47.68
N SER A 157 4.02 -3.53 -48.30
CA SER A 157 5.30 -3.39 -49.00
C SER A 157 5.04 -3.38 -50.49
#